data_AF-A0A956YP95-F1
#
_entry.id   AF-A0A956YP95-F1
#
_cell.length_a   1.000
_cell.length_b   1.000
_cell.length_c   1.000
_cell.angle_alpha   90.00
_cell.angle_beta   90.00
_cell.angle_gamma   90.00
#
_symmetry.space_group_name_H-M   'P 1'
#
loop_
_entity.id
_entity.type
_entity.pdbx_description
1 polymer ?
#
loop_
_entity_poly.entity_id
_entity_poly.type
_entity_poly.pdbx_seq_one_letter_code
_entity_poly.pdbx_strand_id
1 'polypeptide(L)'
;MKKVIKSLEGYIYLAPTLLVLGLFVFWPIVSSFQMSLTRVAPFGGVVRNVGLENYQRLWEELITGGEYFNNLKVALLFTLGT
;
A
#
# COMPACT_ATOMS: atom_id res chain seq x y z
N MET A 1 25.23 -14.16 -28.63
CA MET A 1 23.86 -14.74 -28.72
C MET A 1 23.54 -15.72 -27.58
N LYS A 2 24.34 -16.77 -27.33
CA LYS A 2 24.09 -17.76 -26.25
C LYS A 2 23.91 -17.19 -24.83
N LYS A 3 24.60 -16.09 -24.49
CA LYS A 3 24.50 -15.42 -23.18
C LYS A 3 23.11 -14.79 -22.93
N VAL A 4 22.52 -14.20 -23.98
CA VAL A 4 21.20 -13.56 -23.92
C VAL A 4 20.10 -14.61 -23.74
N ILE A 5 20.25 -15.76 -24.40
CA ILE A 5 19.30 -16.88 -24.32
C ILE A 5 19.28 -17.49 -22.91
N LYS A 6 20.45 -17.69 -22.28
CA LYS A 6 20.53 -18.17 -20.88
C LYS A 6 19.90 -17.21 -19.87
N SER A 7 20.05 -15.89 -20.08
CA SER A 7 19.39 -14.90 -19.23
C SER A 7 17.86 -14.94 -19.38
N LEU A 8 17.37 -15.19 -20.60
CA LEU A 8 15.93 -15.30 -20.88
C LEU A 8 15.30 -16.52 -20.20
N GLU A 9 15.99 -17.67 -20.16
CA GLU A 9 15.54 -18.87 -19.43
C GLU A 9 15.28 -18.57 -17.95
N GLY A 10 16.18 -17.83 -17.29
CA GLY A 10 16.01 -17.41 -15.89
C GLY A 10 14.77 -16.55 -15.67
N TYR A 11 14.49 -15.60 -16.58
CA TYR A 11 13.29 -14.77 -16.48
C TYR A 11 12.00 -15.56 -16.71
N ILE A 12 12.01 -16.59 -17.56
CA ILE A 12 10.84 -17.45 -17.76
C ILE A 12 10.51 -18.22 -16.48
N TYR A 13 11.51 -18.70 -15.73
CA TYR A 13 11.27 -19.33 -14.42
C TYR A 13 10.70 -18.35 -13.38
N LEU A 14 11.10 -17.08 -13.43
CA LEU A 14 10.59 -16.03 -12.55
C LEU A 14 9.21 -15.50 -12.98
N ALA A 15 8.89 -15.59 -14.27
CA ALA A 15 7.67 -15.05 -14.86
C ALA A 15 6.38 -15.41 -14.11
N PRO A 16 6.10 -16.68 -13.74
CA PRO A 16 4.85 -17.00 -13.03
C PRO A 16 4.74 -16.27 -11.70
N THR A 17 5.82 -16.20 -10.92
CA THR A 17 5.84 -15.47 -9.64
C THR A 17 5.67 -13.97 -9.86
N LEU A 18 6.37 -13.39 -10.84
CA LEU A 18 6.27 -11.96 -11.16
C LEU A 18 4.87 -11.58 -11.65
N LEU A 19 4.21 -12.45 -12.41
CA LEU A 19 2.83 -12.23 -12.85
C LEU A 19 1.87 -12.23 -11.66
N VAL A 20 1.99 -13.21 -10.75
CA VAL A 20 1.16 -13.26 -9.54
C VAL A 20 1.40 -12.03 -8.65
N LEU A 21 2.65 -11.65 -8.42
CA LEU A 21 2.97 -10.42 -7.66
C LEU A 21 2.43 -9.17 -8.37
N GLY A 22 2.57 -9.08 -9.69
CA GLY A 22 2.02 -8.00 -10.51
C GLY A 22 0.52 -7.82 -10.30
N LEU A 23 -0.23 -8.91 -10.40
CA LEU A 23 -1.69 -8.91 -10.36
C LEU A 23 -2.26 -8.75 -8.95
N PHE A 24 -1.65 -9.40 -7.95
CA PHE A 24 -2.25 -9.50 -6.62
C PHE A 24 -1.56 -8.65 -5.56
N VAL A 25 -0.38 -8.10 -5.85
CA VAL A 25 0.34 -7.22 -4.91
C VAL A 25 0.46 -5.82 -5.49
N PHE A 26 1.13 -5.68 -6.64
CA PHE A 26 1.41 -4.36 -7.21
C PHE A 26 0.16 -3.65 -7.71
N TRP A 27 -0.76 -4.37 -8.37
CA TRP A 27 -2.01 -3.79 -8.83
C TRP A 27 -2.88 -3.24 -7.68
N PRO A 28 -3.17 -4.00 -6.60
CA PRO A 28 -3.88 -3.46 -5.44
C PRO A 28 -3.17 -2.29 -4.75
N ILE A 29 -1.84 -2.28 -4.69
CA ILE A 29 -1.07 -1.16 -4.12
C ILE A 29 -1.33 0.12 -4.91
N VAL A 30 -1.23 0.08 -6.24
CA VAL A 30 -1.48 1.25 -7.09
C VAL A 30 -2.93 1.71 -6.97
N SER A 31 -3.88 0.77 -7.00
CA SER A 31 -5.30 1.08 -6.79
C SER A 31 -5.56 1.75 -5.43
N SER A 32 -4.93 1.25 -4.37
CA SER A 32 -5.08 1.80 -3.01
C SER A 32 -4.48 3.21 -2.91
N PHE A 33 -3.35 3.45 -3.56
CA PHE A 33 -2.75 4.78 -3.67
C PHE A 33 -3.65 5.76 -4.44
N GLN A 34 -4.30 5.31 -5.53
CA GLN A 34 -5.28 6.16 -6.23
C GLN A 34 -6.49 6.45 -5.32
N MET A 35 -6.99 5.44 -4.61
CA MET A 35 -8.11 5.58 -3.69
C MET A 35 -7.80 6.56 -2.55
N SER A 36 -6.58 6.60 -2.02
CA SER A 36 -6.21 7.52 -0.95
C SER A 36 -6.31 9.00 -1.35
N LEU A 37 -6.21 9.30 -2.65
CA LEU A 37 -6.38 10.64 -3.23
C LEU A 37 -7.83 10.98 -3.59
N THR A 38 -8.75 10.05 -3.36
CA THR A 38 -10.18 10.20 -3.66
C THR A 38 -11.05 10.01 -2.41
N ARG A 39 -12.32 10.42 -2.50
CA ARG A 39 -13.33 10.16 -1.48
C ARG A 39 -14.58 9.63 -2.14
N VAL A 40 -15.08 8.52 -1.62
CA VAL A 40 -16.29 7.85 -2.10
C VAL A 40 -17.39 8.06 -1.06
N ALA A 41 -18.59 8.39 -1.52
CA ALA A 41 -19.75 8.50 -0.62
C ALA A 41 -20.06 7.13 0.04
N PRO A 42 -20.52 7.10 1.30
CA PRO A 42 -20.77 5.85 2.04
C PRO A 42 -21.73 4.87 1.34
N PHE A 43 -22.67 5.40 0.55
CA PHE A 43 -23.66 4.63 -0.20
C PHE A 43 -23.35 4.53 -1.71
N GLY A 44 -22.11 4.82 -2.10
CA GLY A 44 -21.65 4.80 -3.48
C GLY A 44 -22.14 5.97 -4.32
N GLY A 45 -21.82 5.93 -5.62
CA GLY A 45 -22.39 6.83 -6.63
C GLY A 45 -21.54 8.03 -7.06
N VAL A 46 -20.68 8.57 -6.19
CA VAL A 46 -19.79 9.68 -6.55
C VAL A 46 -18.39 9.47 -5.97
N VAL A 47 -17.39 9.45 -6.86
CA VAL A 47 -15.96 9.49 -6.52
C VAL A 47 -15.50 10.93 -6.71
N ARG A 48 -15.13 11.60 -5.61
CA ARG A 48 -14.53 12.93 -5.66
C ARG A 48 -13.02 12.82 -5.57
N ASN A 49 -12.29 13.47 -6.47
CA ASN A 49 -10.85 13.68 -6.30
C ASN A 49 -10.64 14.73 -5.21
N VAL A 50 -9.90 14.35 -4.16
CA VAL A 50 -9.66 15.19 -2.97
C VAL A 50 -8.18 15.50 -2.77
N GLY A 51 -7.30 14.95 -3.60
CA GLY A 51 -5.85 15.13 -3.50
C GLY A 51 -5.35 14.73 -2.12
N LEU A 52 -4.70 15.66 -1.42
CA LEU A 52 -4.09 15.40 -0.11
C LEU A 52 -5.01 15.64 1.09
N GLU A 53 -6.28 16.04 0.89
CA GLU A 53 -7.21 16.33 2.00
C GLU A 53 -7.34 15.14 2.98
N ASN A 54 -7.35 13.91 2.48
CA ASN A 54 -7.41 12.71 3.33
C ASN A 54 -6.17 12.59 4.24
N TYR A 55 -4.99 12.96 3.73
CA TYR A 55 -3.74 12.93 4.49
C TYR A 55 -3.68 14.06 5.52
N GLN A 56 -4.17 15.26 5.18
CA GLN A 56 -4.28 16.37 6.11
C GLN A 56 -5.17 16.02 7.31
N ARG A 57 -6.32 15.36 7.07
CA ARG A 57 -7.20 14.87 8.12
C ARG A 57 -6.52 13.85 9.04
N LEU A 58 -5.79 12.89 8.46
CA LEU A 58 -5.02 11.90 9.23
C LEU A 58 -3.92 12.57 10.07
N TRP A 59 -3.26 13.59 9.52
CA TRP A 59 -2.23 14.34 10.23
C TRP A 59 -2.78 15.14 11.42
N GLU A 60 -3.95 15.75 11.27
CA GLU A 60 -4.63 16.42 12.37
C GLU A 60 -4.99 15.43 13.47
N GLU A 61 -5.60 14.29 13.12
CA GLU A 61 -5.95 13.21 14.05
C GLU A 61 -4.71 12.64 14.77
N LEU A 62 -3.57 12.54 14.08
CA LEU A 62 -2.30 12.12 14.66
C LEU A 62 -1.84 13.04 15.79
N ILE A 63 -2.01 14.35 15.61
CA ILE A 63 -1.56 15.37 16.57
C ILE A 63 -2.57 15.54 17.72
N THR A 64 -3.87 15.44 17.45
CA THR A 64 -4.91 15.73 18.44
C THR A 64 -5.41 14.49 19.18
N GLY A 65 -5.43 13.32 18.54
CA GLY A 65 -6.15 12.14 19.02
C GLY A 65 -5.37 11.26 20.00
N GLY A 66 -4.04 11.32 20.01
CA GLY A 66 -3.17 10.57 20.95
C GLY A 66 -3.14 9.04 20.79
N GLU A 67 -4.20 8.42 20.24
CA GLU A 67 -4.33 6.96 20.11
C GLU A 67 -3.23 6.32 19.26
N TYR A 68 -2.79 7.00 18.21
CA TYR A 68 -1.69 6.52 17.38
C TYR A 68 -0.42 6.25 18.20
N PHE A 69 -0.05 7.19 19.07
CA PHE A 69 1.14 7.06 19.91
C PHE A 69 0.99 5.98 20.97
N ASN A 70 -0.23 5.76 21.46
CA ASN A 70 -0.51 4.63 22.35
C ASN A 70 -0.30 3.30 21.64
N ASN A 71 -0.82 3.15 20.42
CA ASN A 71 -0.62 1.94 19.61
C ASN A 71 0.87 1.70 19.31
N LEU A 72 1.61 2.77 18.98
CA LEU A 72 3.05 2.69 18.76
C LEU A 72 3.80 2.23 20.03
N LYS A 73 3.43 2.77 21.19
CA LYS A 73 4.00 2.38 22.49
C LYS A 73 3.74 0.90 22.78
N VAL A 74 2.52 0.42 22.59
CA VAL A 74 2.15 -0.98 22.82
C VAL A 74 2.91 -1.91 21.86
N ALA A 75 2.99 -1.55 20.58
CA ALA A 75 3.76 -2.32 19.60
C ALA A 75 5.25 -2.42 19.99
N LEU A 76 5.85 -1.32 20.43
CA LEU A 76 7.25 -1.30 20.90
C LEU A 76 7.45 -2.16 22.15
N LEU A 77 6.55 -2.03 23.13
CA LEU A 77 6.62 -2.85 24.35
C LEU A 77 6.48 -4.34 24.04
N PHE A 78 5.62 -4.70 23.08
CA PHE A 78 5.49 -6.07 22.62
C PHE A 78 6.79 -6.57 21.97
N THR A 79 7.33 -5.85 20.98
CA THR A 79 8.56 -6.26 20.28
C THR A 79 9.79 -6.34 21.19
N LEU A 80 9.90 -5.48 22.21
CA LEU A 80 11.03 -5.51 23.16
C LEU A 80 10.83 -6.50 24.30
N GLY A 81 9.59 -6.87 24.61
CA GLY A 81 9.22 -7.77 25.69
C GLY A 81 9.10 -9.25 25.29
N THR A 82 9.09 -9.55 23.99
CA THR A 82 9.17 -10.91 23.41
C THR A 82 10.59 -11.23 22.96
#